data_AF-A0A2V7KDF1-F1
#
_entry.id   AF-A0A2V7KDF1-F1
#
_cell.length_a   1.000
_cell.length_b   1.000
_cell.length_c   1.000
_cell.angle_alpha   90.00
_cell.angle_beta   90.00
_cell.angle_gamma   90.00
#
_symmetry.space_group_name_H-M   'P 1'
#
loop_
_entity.id
_entity.type
_entity.pdbx_description
1 polymer ?
#
loop_
_entity_poly.entity_id
_entity_poly.type
_entity_poly.pdbx_seq_one_letter_code
_entity_poly.pdbx_strand_id
1 'polypeptide(L)' 'PQRYETRIVNHETGEERDVSVSSGPFRVNGALIGTVATLRDITDPKRAQDTLARSEARYRHLVESASDAIVTLDANGR' A
#
# COMPACT_ATOMS: atom_id res chain seq x y z
N PRO A 1 9.44 -18.04 7.27
CA PRO A 1 8.11 -18.03 6.62
C PRO A 1 8.06 -16.83 5.66
N GLN A 2 7.77 -17.07 4.38
CA GLN A 2 7.66 -15.96 3.42
C GLN A 2 6.32 -15.27 3.59
N ARG A 3 6.35 -13.95 3.75
CA ARG A 3 5.16 -13.11 3.86
C ARG A 3 4.92 -12.47 2.50
N TYR A 4 3.69 -12.56 2.02
CA TYR A 4 3.29 -11.93 0.75
C TYR A 4 1.95 -11.24 0.93
N GLU A 5 1.65 -10.30 0.04
CA GLU A 5 0.39 -9.58 0.02
C GLU A 5 -0.47 -10.09 -1.12
N THR A 6 -1.76 -10.22 -0.88
CA THR A 6 -2.74 -10.61 -1.89
C THR A 6 -4.05 -9.90 -1.63
N ARG A 7 -4.91 -9.87 -2.65
CA ARG A 7 -6.28 -9.42 -2.51
C ARG A 7 -7.20 -10.61 -2.26
N ILE A 8 -8.14 -10.45 -1.35
CA ILE A 8 -9.24 -11.39 -1.15
C ILE A 8 -10.56 -10.70 -1.42
N VAL A 9 -11.54 -11.46 -1.91
CA VAL A 9 -12.89 -10.99 -2.17
C VAL A 9 -13.83 -11.77 -1.27
N ASN A 10 -14.60 -11.08 -0.45
CA ASN A 10 -15.69 -11.70 0.30
C ASN A 10 -16.76 -12.15 -0.70
N HIS A 11 -17.03 -13.45 -0.76
CA HIS A 11 -17.99 -14.01 -1.73
C HIS A 11 -19.44 -13.58 -1.45
N GLU A 12 -19.80 -13.27 -0.20
CA GLU A 12 -21.16 -12.86 0.18
C GLU A 12 -21.38 -11.36 -0.09
N THR A 13 -20.39 -10.52 0.22
CA THR A 13 -20.54 -9.05 0.14
C THR A 13 -19.88 -8.44 -1.10
N GLY A 14 -19.03 -9.18 -1.81
CA GLY A 14 -18.18 -8.67 -2.89
C GLY A 14 -17.06 -7.74 -2.42
N GLU A 15 -16.90 -7.54 -1.11
CA GLU A 15 -15.91 -6.60 -0.57
C GLU A 15 -14.48 -7.10 -0.81
N GLU A 16 -13.67 -6.24 -1.41
CA GLU A 16 -12.24 -6.49 -1.61
C GLU A 16 -11.42 -6.02 -0.41
N ARG A 17 -10.53 -6.88 0.08
CA ARG A 17 -9.54 -6.54 1.12
C ARG A 17 -8.14 -6.93 0.70
N ASP A 18 -7.20 -6.04 0.97
CA ASP A 18 -5.78 -6.36 0.87
C ASP A 18 -5.35 -7.07 2.16
N VAL A 19 -4.79 -8.27 2.03
CA VAL A 19 -4.34 -9.06 3.17
C VAL A 19 -2.87 -9.43 3.02
N SER A 20 -2.15 -9.32 4.14
CA SER A 20 -0.81 -9.85 4.26
C SER A 20 -0.87 -11.27 4.82
N VAL A 21 -0.38 -12.23 4.05
CA VAL A 21 -0.43 -13.65 4.36
C VAL A 21 0.96 -14.13 4.73
N SER A 22 1.05 -14.86 5.84
CA SER A 22 2.24 -15.64 6.20
C SER A 22 1.82 -17.03 6.60
N SER A 23 2.49 -18.05 6.07
CA SER A 23 2.22 -19.43 6.44
C SER A 23 3.48 -20.15 6.94
N GLY A 24 3.26 -21.15 7.77
CA GLY A 24 4.31 -21.98 8.34
C GLY A 24 3.83 -23.39 8.67
N PRO A 25 4.75 -24.36 8.75
CA PRO A 25 4.41 -25.74 9.06
C PRO A 25 3.88 -25.87 10.49
N PHE A 26 2.82 -26.65 10.65
CA PHE A 26 2.29 -27.07 11.95
C PHE A 26 2.78 -28.48 12.26
N ARG A 27 3.51 -28.64 13.36
CA ARG A 27 4.07 -29.92 13.78
C ARG A 27 3.57 -30.31 15.17
N VAL A 28 3.24 -31.58 15.34
CA VAL A 28 2.96 -32.21 16.62
C VAL A 28 3.91 -33.41 16.78
N ASN A 29 4.65 -33.45 17.88
CA ASN A 29 5.65 -34.49 18.16
C ASN A 29 6.66 -34.70 17.01
N GLY A 30 7.07 -33.62 16.34
CA GLY A 30 8.01 -33.65 15.21
C GLY A 30 7.39 -34.05 13.86
N ALA A 31 6.17 -34.60 13.84
CA ALA A 31 5.45 -34.93 12.61
C ALA A 31 4.79 -33.67 12.01
N LEU A 32 4.94 -33.47 10.69
CA LEU A 32 4.22 -32.44 9.95
C LEU A 32 2.75 -32.86 9.81
N ILE A 33 1.85 -32.09 10.43
CA ILE A 33 0.41 -32.37 10.41
C ILE A 33 -0.40 -31.33 9.63
N GLY A 34 0.23 -30.25 9.19
CA GLY A 34 -0.41 -29.28 8.32
C GLY A 34 0.36 -27.97 8.22
N THR A 35 -0.38 -26.92 7.83
CA THR A 35 0.12 -25.56 7.67
C THR A 35 -0.80 -24.62 8.43
N VAL A 36 -0.24 -23.71 9.22
CA VAL A 36 -0.98 -22.56 9.75
C VAL A 36 -0.69 -21.37 8.85
N ALA A 37 -1.76 -20.70 8.41
CA ALA A 37 -1.67 -19.42 7.73
C ALA A 37 -2.27 -18.32 8.62
N THR A 38 -1.61 -17.18 8.68
CA THR A 38 -2.13 -15.96 9.28
C THR A 38 -2.41 -14.97 8.18
N LEU A 39 -3.63 -14.45 8.15
CA LEU A 39 -4.06 -13.39 7.26
C LEU A 39 -4.28 -12.14 8.10
N ARG A 40 -3.59 -11.05 7.78
CA ARG A 40 -3.78 -9.75 8.41
C ARG A 40 -4.36 -8.79 7.38
N ASP A 41 -5.51 -8.20 7.69
CA ASP A 41 -6.04 -7.09 6.90
C ASP A 41 -5.07 -5.89 6.94
N ILE A 42 -4.70 -5.42 5.77
CA ILE A 42 -3.81 -4.27 5.54
C ILE A 42 -4.46 -3.22 4.63
N THR A 43 -5.78 -3.30 4.42
CA THR A 43 -6.53 -2.41 3.53
C THR A 43 -6.43 -0.96 3.98
N ASP A 44 -6.74 -0.67 5.26
CA ASP A 44 -6.72 0.70 5.77
C ASP A 44 -5.29 1.30 5.82
N PRO A 45 -4.26 0.59 6.30
CA PRO A 45 -2.88 1.06 6.21
C PRO A 45 -2.45 1.43 4.79
N LYS A 46 -2.78 0.59 3.80
CA LYS A 46 -2.46 0.86 2.39
C LYS A 46 -3.16 2.08 1.85
N ARG A 47 -4.47 2.23 2.11
CA ARG A 47 -5.24 3.41 1.69
C ARG A 47 -4.66 4.69 2.26
N ALA A 48 -4.25 4.69 3.53
CA ALA A 48 -3.62 5.85 4.15
C ALA A 48 -2.28 6.21 3.47
N GLN A 49 -1.44 5.20 3.17
CA GLN A 49 -0.18 5.39 2.46
C GLN A 49 -0.40 5.93 1.03
N ASP A 50 -1.37 5.39 0.30
CA ASP A 50 -1.70 5.85 -1.05
C ASP A 50 -2.23 7.29 -1.06
N THR A 51 -3.10 7.63 -0.10
CA THR A 51 -3.61 9.00 0.05
C THR A 51 -2.48 9.98 0.37
N LEU A 52 -1.56 9.59 1.24
CA LEU A 52 -0.38 10.41 1.57
C LEU A 52 0.51 10.60 0.33
N ALA A 53 0.87 9.52 -0.35
CA ALA A 53 1.71 9.56 -1.55
C ALA A 53 1.10 10.42 -2.66
N ARG A 54 -0.22 10.33 -2.88
CA ARG A 54 -0.94 11.18 -3.84
C ARG A 54 -0.92 12.65 -3.44
N SER A 55 -1.05 12.94 -2.14
CA SER A 55 -1.02 14.31 -1.62
C SER A 55 0.38 14.92 -1.77
N GLU A 56 1.43 14.16 -1.47
CA GLU A 56 2.83 14.57 -1.65
C GLU A 56 3.17 14.82 -3.12
N ALA A 57 2.75 13.93 -4.03
CA ALA A 57 2.93 14.10 -5.47
C ALA A 57 2.21 15.36 -5.97
N ARG A 58 0.96 15.59 -5.51
CA ARG A 58 0.20 16.80 -5.85
C ARG A 58 0.87 18.06 -5.33
N TYR A 59 1.35 18.05 -4.09
CA TYR A 59 2.08 19.19 -3.52
C TYR A 59 3.37 19.48 -4.30
N ARG A 60 4.14 18.45 -4.63
CA ARG A 60 5.38 18.59 -5.42
C ARG A 60 5.10 19.24 -6.77
N HIS A 61 4.10 18.77 -7.51
CA HIS A 61 3.73 19.36 -8.80
C HIS A 61 3.26 20.82 -8.67
N LEU A 62 2.53 21.16 -7.61
CA LEU A 62 2.13 22.55 -7.36
C LEU A 62 3.34 23.45 -7.09
N VAL A 63 4.32 22.98 -6.31
CA VAL A 63 5.54 23.75 -6.02
C VAL A 63 6.43 23.87 -7.25
N GLU A 64 6.61 22.80 -8.02
CA GLU A 64 7.38 22.81 -9.26
C GLU A 64 6.75 23.77 -10.28
N SER A 65 5.43 23.65 -10.54
CA SER A 65 4.73 24.56 -11.46
C SER A 65 4.74 26.02 -10.99
N ALA A 66 4.64 26.28 -9.68
CA ALA A 66 4.78 27.62 -9.13
C ALA A 66 6.21 28.16 -9.28
N SER A 67 7.23 27.32 -9.09
CA SER A 67 8.63 27.69 -9.30
C SER A 67 8.89 28.01 -10.78
N ASP A 68 8.37 27.20 -11.69
CA ASP A 68 8.43 27.46 -13.14
C ASP A 68 7.74 28.79 -13.50
N ALA A 69 6.58 29.07 -12.90
CA ALA A 69 5.87 30.33 -13.10
C ALA A 69 6.64 31.53 -12.55
N ILE A 70 7.25 31.42 -11.37
CA ILE A 70 8.08 32.46 -10.74
C ILE A 70 9.34 32.72 -11.56
N VAL A 71 10.03 31.66 -12.01
CA VAL A 71 11.21 31.79 -12.89
C VAL A 71 10.83 32.42 -14.22
N THR A 72 9.67 32.08 -14.79
CA THR A 72 9.17 32.70 -16.03
C THR A 72 8.82 34.18 -15.82
N LEU A 73 8.28 34.55 -14.66
CA LEU A 73 7.99 35.96 -14.31
C LEU A 73 9.28 36.76 -14.04
N ASP A 74 10.29 36.17 -13.42
CA ASP A 74 11.58 36.79 -13.12
C ASP A 74 12.48 36.91 -14.36
N ALA A 75 12.48 35.90 -15.25
CA ALA A 75 13.12 35.99 -16.55
C ALA A 75 12.48 37.05 -17.47
N ASN A 76 11.19 37.35 -17.24
CA ASN A 76 10.46 38.47 -17.84
C ASN A 76 10.44 39.70 -16.90
N GLY A 77 11.37 39.79 -15.96
CA GLY A 77 11.55 40.92 -15.02
C GLY A 77 11.82 42.28 -15.69
N ARG A 78 11.84 42.31 -17.03
CA ARG A 78 11.43 43.41 -17.92
C ARG A 78 10.71 42.83 -19.12
#